data_AF-A0A938DBZ1-F1
#
_entry.id   AF-A0A938DBZ1-F1
#
_cell.length_a   1.000
_cell.length_b   1.000
_cell.length_c   1.000
_cell.angle_alpha   90.00
_cell.angle_beta   90.00
_cell.angle_gamma   90.00
#
_symmetry.space_group_name_H-M   'P 1'
#
loop_
_entity.id
_entity.type
_entity.pdbx_description
1 polymer ?
#
loop_
_entity_poly.entity_id
_entity_poly.type
_entity_poly.pdbx_seq_one_letter_code
_entity_poly.pdbx_strand_id
1 'polypeptide(L)'
;MRRNELESAGINVPVLATVCAGSLPQPGNWAQRLERLGLDVITTGAPVDDAVEVATTVVAVPFRPVMAMAGGEPIELLVEAGARIVATDDPVPAGTYAFTVDEAMVVPISADTPPENANDIAREVLAAARGSRASALWVAAPDLSEVPEDVVDAKLEAMCEGTRMARLWLSKQQSDPD
;
A
#
# COMPACT_ATOMS: atom_id res chain seq x y z
N MET A 1 9.01 -1.83 6.73
CA MET A 1 8.81 -0.36 6.71
C MET A 1 9.86 0.37 7.53
N ARG A 2 10.69 1.16 6.84
CA ARG A 2 11.73 2.01 7.43
C ARG A 2 11.15 3.40 7.73
N ARG A 3 10.51 3.53 8.91
CA ARG A 3 9.82 4.75 9.37
C ARG A 3 10.63 6.03 9.22
N ASN A 4 11.88 6.03 9.68
CA ASN A 4 12.73 7.20 9.62
C ASN A 4 13.00 7.67 8.18
N GLU A 5 13.07 6.73 7.23
CA GLU A 5 13.26 7.05 5.81
C GLU A 5 12.00 7.69 5.23
N LEU A 6 10.80 7.16 5.55
CA LEU A 6 9.52 7.78 5.18
C LEU A 6 9.40 9.21 5.73
N GLU A 7 9.74 9.41 7.01
CA GLU A 7 9.71 10.72 7.65
C GLU A 7 10.72 11.68 6.99
N SER A 8 11.92 11.20 6.67
CA SER A 8 12.93 12.00 5.96
C SER A 8 12.50 12.35 4.52
N ALA A 9 11.70 11.49 3.91
CA ALA A 9 11.05 11.73 2.62
C ALA A 9 9.77 12.58 2.75
N GLY A 10 9.39 13.04 3.95
CA GLY A 10 8.18 13.82 4.19
C GLY A 10 6.87 13.04 3.96
N ILE A 11 6.93 11.71 3.99
CA ILE A 11 5.80 10.81 3.76
C ILE A 11 5.16 10.45 5.09
N ASN A 12 3.91 10.85 5.27
CA ASN A 12 3.15 10.59 6.49
C ASN A 12 2.14 9.47 6.23
N VAL A 13 2.43 8.28 6.77
CA VAL A 13 1.51 7.12 6.74
C VAL A 13 1.24 6.58 8.16
N PRO A 14 0.03 6.07 8.42
CA PRO A 14 -0.33 5.51 9.73
C PRO A 14 0.44 4.23 10.03
N VAL A 15 0.40 3.77 11.28
CA VAL A 15 0.90 2.45 11.67
C VAL A 15 0.08 1.38 10.93
N LEU A 16 0.75 0.32 10.46
CA LEU A 16 0.17 -0.70 9.58
C LEU A 16 -0.34 -0.13 8.25
N ALA A 17 0.41 0.76 7.59
CA ALA A 17 0.00 1.43 6.35
C ALA A 17 -0.42 0.42 5.26
N THR A 18 -1.52 0.70 4.56
CA THR A 18 -2.03 -0.15 3.49
C THR A 18 -1.46 0.25 2.13
N VAL A 19 -1.18 -0.75 1.28
CA VAL A 19 -0.63 -0.56 -0.07
C VAL A 19 -1.03 -1.72 -0.99
N CYS A 20 -1.11 -1.50 -2.30
CA CYS A 20 -1.10 -2.59 -3.29
C CYS A 20 0.33 -2.83 -3.74
N ALA A 21 0.94 -3.94 -3.31
CA ALA A 21 2.32 -4.28 -3.69
C ALA A 21 2.40 -5.02 -5.04
N GLY A 22 1.30 -5.67 -5.45
CA GLY A 22 1.17 -6.28 -6.76
C GLY A 22 0.26 -5.51 -7.71
N SER A 23 0.18 -5.99 -8.94
CA SER A 23 -0.64 -5.41 -10.00
C SER A 23 -2.13 -5.59 -9.74
N LEU A 24 -2.91 -4.72 -10.35
CA LEU A 24 -4.38 -4.76 -10.36
C LEU A 24 -4.87 -4.97 -11.79
N PRO A 25 -6.12 -5.45 -11.98
CA PRO A 25 -6.67 -5.67 -13.31
C PRO A 25 -6.66 -4.40 -14.17
N GLN A 26 -6.27 -4.53 -15.44
CA GLN A 26 -6.15 -3.39 -16.35
C GLN A 26 -7.15 -3.47 -17.51
N PRO A 27 -7.73 -2.34 -17.96
CA PRO A 27 -7.58 -0.97 -17.43
C PRO A 27 -8.61 -0.65 -16.31
N GLY A 28 -8.15 -0.27 -15.10
CA GLY A 28 -9.07 -0.19 -13.93
C GLY A 28 -9.29 1.18 -13.28
N ASN A 29 -8.64 2.25 -13.75
CA ASN A 29 -8.67 3.61 -13.17
C ASN A 29 -8.56 3.60 -11.62
N TRP A 30 -7.50 2.95 -11.12
CA TRP A 30 -7.42 2.55 -9.72
C TRP A 30 -7.19 3.70 -8.74
N ALA A 31 -6.50 4.77 -9.14
CA ALA A 31 -6.12 5.87 -8.25
C ALA A 31 -7.26 6.35 -7.33
N GLN A 32 -8.39 6.75 -7.92
CA GLN A 32 -9.56 7.23 -7.19
C GLN A 32 -10.30 6.12 -6.43
N ARG A 33 -10.30 4.89 -6.98
CA ARG A 33 -10.92 3.73 -6.31
C ARG A 33 -10.17 3.41 -5.02
N LEU A 34 -8.84 3.30 -5.09
CA LEU A 34 -7.98 3.03 -3.96
C LEU A 34 -8.09 4.13 -2.89
N GLU A 35 -8.12 5.40 -3.30
CA GLU A 35 -8.31 6.51 -2.36
C GLU A 35 -9.66 6.41 -1.63
N ARG A 36 -10.75 6.15 -2.37
CA ARG A 36 -12.10 6.00 -1.81
C ARG A 36 -12.21 4.80 -0.86
N LEU A 37 -11.52 3.70 -1.17
CA LEU A 37 -11.43 2.51 -0.32
C LEU A 37 -10.59 2.76 0.94
N GLY A 38 -9.84 3.86 0.99
CA GLY A 38 -9.05 4.25 2.15
C GLY A 38 -7.64 3.65 2.19
N LEU A 39 -7.05 3.31 1.03
CA LEU A 39 -5.63 2.97 0.98
C LEU A 39 -4.78 4.15 1.44
N ASP A 40 -3.69 3.85 2.16
CA ASP A 40 -2.77 4.88 2.64
C ASP A 40 -1.77 5.29 1.58
N VAL A 41 -1.33 4.33 0.75
CA VAL A 41 -0.45 4.54 -0.40
C VAL A 41 -1.19 4.14 -1.66
N ILE A 42 -1.19 5.02 -2.66
CA ILE A 42 -1.92 4.84 -3.91
C ILE A 42 -0.96 4.40 -5.02
N THR A 43 -1.40 3.47 -5.87
CA THR A 43 -0.67 3.03 -7.07
C THR A 43 -1.53 3.28 -8.31
N THR A 44 -0.92 3.18 -9.49
CA THR A 44 -1.63 3.12 -10.78
C THR A 44 -2.37 1.79 -10.97
N GLY A 45 -1.88 0.73 -10.28
CA GLY A 45 -2.28 -0.66 -10.46
C GLY A 45 -1.53 -1.40 -11.59
N ALA A 46 -0.64 -0.74 -12.33
CA ALA A 46 0.14 -1.37 -13.39
C ALA A 46 1.27 -2.26 -12.81
N PRO A 47 1.73 -3.30 -13.53
CA PRO A 47 2.92 -4.07 -13.15
C PRO A 47 4.22 -3.25 -13.23
N VAL A 48 4.25 -2.27 -14.12
CA VAL A 48 5.36 -1.35 -14.36
C VAL A 48 4.75 -0.02 -14.75
N ASP A 49 5.20 1.05 -14.12
CA ASP A 49 4.68 2.39 -14.34
C ASP A 49 5.49 3.18 -15.36
N ASP A 50 4.80 4.10 -16.03
CA ASP A 50 5.39 5.23 -16.74
C ASP A 50 5.10 6.56 -16.03
N ALA A 51 5.91 7.59 -16.33
CA ALA A 51 5.80 8.90 -15.69
C ALA A 51 4.45 9.60 -15.96
N VAL A 52 3.77 9.31 -17.07
CA VAL A 52 2.49 9.93 -17.41
C VAL A 52 1.38 9.38 -16.53
N GLU A 53 1.34 8.06 -16.34
CA GLU A 53 0.38 7.38 -15.46
C GLU A 53 0.58 7.78 -14.00
N VAL A 54 1.83 7.87 -13.55
CA VAL A 54 2.18 8.37 -12.21
C VAL A 54 1.71 9.81 -12.03
N ALA A 55 2.05 10.72 -12.94
CA ALA A 55 1.64 12.13 -12.85
C ALA A 55 0.11 12.27 -12.84
N THR A 56 -0.59 11.48 -13.65
CA THR A 56 -2.05 11.44 -13.68
C THR A 56 -2.62 10.97 -12.33
N THR A 57 -2.01 9.93 -11.74
CA THR A 57 -2.39 9.41 -10.42
C THR A 57 -2.16 10.45 -9.32
N VAL A 58 -1.01 11.11 -9.30
CA VAL A 58 -0.69 12.18 -8.34
C VAL A 58 -1.72 13.32 -8.40
N VAL A 59 -2.12 13.73 -9.61
CA VAL A 59 -3.16 14.75 -9.80
C VAL A 59 -4.52 14.26 -9.30
N ALA A 60 -4.84 12.98 -9.48
CA ALA A 60 -6.11 12.41 -9.05
C ALA A 60 -6.24 12.30 -7.53
N VAL A 61 -5.14 12.11 -6.81
CA VAL A 61 -5.11 11.87 -5.34
C VAL A 61 -4.09 12.78 -4.62
N PRO A 62 -4.25 14.11 -4.67
CA PRO A 62 -3.18 15.07 -4.33
C PRO A 62 -2.73 15.06 -2.86
N PHE A 63 -3.48 14.38 -1.97
CA PHE A 63 -3.19 14.29 -0.55
C PHE A 63 -2.69 12.92 -0.10
N ARG A 64 -2.49 11.99 -1.05
CA ARG A 64 -1.97 10.65 -0.78
C ARG A 64 -0.58 10.47 -1.38
N PRO A 65 0.33 9.78 -0.68
CA PRO A 65 1.58 9.36 -1.30
C PRO A 65 1.28 8.37 -2.43
N VAL A 66 1.88 8.63 -3.59
CA VAL A 66 1.83 7.73 -4.74
C VAL A 66 3.09 6.87 -4.76
N MET A 67 2.88 5.57 -4.92
CA MET A 67 3.91 4.58 -5.18
C MET A 67 3.93 4.21 -6.66
N ALA A 68 5.11 4.28 -7.27
CA ALA A 68 5.36 3.82 -8.63
C ALA A 68 6.08 2.46 -8.65
N MET A 69 5.73 1.60 -9.60
CA MET A 69 6.35 0.31 -9.88
C MET A 69 7.47 0.50 -10.92
N ALA A 70 8.73 0.34 -10.51
CA ALA A 70 9.86 0.51 -11.42
C ALA A 70 10.00 -0.65 -12.42
N GLY A 71 10.71 -0.40 -13.53
CA GLY A 71 11.08 -1.43 -14.51
C GLY A 71 10.94 -1.03 -15.98
N GLY A 72 10.23 0.07 -16.26
CA GLY A 72 9.93 0.54 -17.62
C GLY A 72 10.58 1.87 -17.96
N GLU A 73 10.54 2.81 -17.01
CA GLU A 73 11.20 4.12 -17.11
C GLU A 73 12.30 4.30 -16.06
N PRO A 74 13.26 5.21 -16.30
CA PRO A 74 14.20 5.64 -15.27
C PRO A 74 13.48 6.14 -14.01
N ILE A 75 13.99 5.77 -12.84
CA ILE A 75 13.42 6.13 -11.54
C ILE A 75 13.28 7.64 -11.41
N GLU A 76 14.22 8.40 -11.96
CA GLU A 76 14.20 9.87 -11.93
C GLU A 76 12.94 10.43 -12.59
N LEU A 77 12.47 9.84 -13.70
CA LEU A 77 11.26 10.30 -14.37
C LEU A 77 10.01 10.00 -13.55
N LEU A 78 9.94 8.84 -12.90
CA LEU A 78 8.84 8.48 -12.00
C LEU A 78 8.77 9.43 -10.79
N VAL A 79 9.94 9.81 -10.24
CA VAL A 79 10.03 10.76 -9.13
C VAL A 79 9.68 12.18 -9.59
N GLU A 80 10.14 12.62 -10.76
CA GLU A 80 9.76 13.91 -11.36
C GLU A 80 8.25 14.00 -11.64
N ALA A 81 7.61 12.88 -11.99
CA ALA A 81 6.17 12.76 -12.11
C ALA A 81 5.41 12.85 -10.77
N GLY A 82 6.13 12.82 -9.64
CA GLY A 82 5.60 13.05 -8.31
C GLY A 82 5.48 11.79 -7.43
N ALA A 83 5.97 10.63 -7.88
CA ALA A 83 6.05 9.46 -7.02
C ALA A 83 6.95 9.75 -5.81
N ARG A 84 6.46 9.46 -4.61
CA ARG A 84 7.23 9.62 -3.36
C ARG A 84 7.74 8.28 -2.85
N ILE A 85 7.12 7.20 -3.28
CA ILE A 85 7.53 5.83 -3.03
C ILE A 85 7.81 5.19 -4.39
N VAL A 86 8.88 4.41 -4.51
CA VAL A 86 9.18 3.65 -5.73
C VAL A 86 9.47 2.22 -5.32
N ALA A 87 8.70 1.26 -5.87
CA ALA A 87 8.93 -0.15 -5.68
C ALA A 87 10.10 -0.61 -6.55
N THR A 88 11.26 -0.80 -5.91
CA THR A 88 12.54 -1.12 -6.56
C THR A 88 13.57 -1.56 -5.53
N ASP A 89 14.55 -2.34 -5.96
CA ASP A 89 15.78 -2.63 -5.21
C ASP A 89 16.95 -1.72 -5.61
N ASP A 90 16.78 -0.93 -6.67
CA ASP A 90 17.78 0.03 -7.11
C ASP A 90 17.79 1.29 -6.21
N PRO A 91 18.92 2.02 -6.15
CA PRO A 91 18.98 3.29 -5.43
C PRO A 91 17.96 4.30 -5.96
N VAL A 92 17.26 4.99 -5.05
CA VAL A 92 16.32 6.06 -5.37
C VAL A 92 16.92 7.45 -5.03
N PRO A 93 16.48 8.52 -5.71
CA PRO A 93 16.85 9.89 -5.37
C PRO A 93 16.55 10.24 -3.91
N ALA A 94 17.32 11.19 -3.35
CA ALA A 94 17.09 11.67 -2.00
C ALA A 94 15.69 12.31 -1.85
N GLY A 95 14.99 11.98 -0.77
CA GLY A 95 13.59 12.42 -0.55
C GLY A 95 12.54 11.49 -1.14
N THR A 96 12.96 10.37 -1.74
CA THR A 96 12.10 9.27 -2.20
C THR A 96 12.32 8.04 -1.32
N TYR A 97 11.26 7.29 -1.05
CA TYR A 97 11.33 6.02 -0.33
C TYR A 97 11.43 4.84 -1.30
N ALA A 98 12.47 4.01 -1.15
CA ALA A 98 12.56 2.74 -1.88
C ALA A 98 11.72 1.67 -1.17
N PHE A 99 10.71 1.15 -1.84
CA PHE A 99 9.94 -0.01 -1.39
C PHE A 99 10.57 -1.28 -1.98
N THR A 100 11.40 -1.95 -1.19
CA THR A 100 12.23 -3.08 -1.63
C THR A 100 11.56 -4.43 -1.34
N VAL A 101 12.09 -5.54 -1.87
CA VAL A 101 11.59 -6.89 -1.55
C VAL A 101 11.71 -7.22 -0.05
N ASP A 102 12.69 -6.63 0.63
CA ASP A 102 12.95 -6.85 2.07
C ASP A 102 11.94 -6.13 2.98
N GLU A 103 10.93 -5.45 2.44
CA GLU A 103 9.90 -4.83 3.24
C GLU A 103 9.12 -5.89 4.04
N ALA A 104 9.04 -5.69 5.35
CA ALA A 104 8.19 -6.52 6.20
C ALA A 104 6.72 -6.24 5.89
N MET A 105 6.05 -7.22 5.29
CA MET A 105 4.67 -7.15 4.83
C MET A 105 3.80 -8.21 5.51
N VAL A 106 2.54 -7.86 5.69
CA VAL A 106 1.44 -8.79 5.98
C VAL A 106 0.53 -8.77 4.77
N VAL A 107 0.18 -9.94 4.22
CA VAL A 107 -0.63 -10.07 3.01
C VAL A 107 -1.91 -10.84 3.38
N PRO A 108 -2.93 -10.15 3.95
CA PRO A 108 -4.07 -10.81 4.58
C PRO A 108 -5.21 -11.13 3.61
N ILE A 109 -4.98 -10.92 2.31
CA ILE A 109 -5.92 -11.25 1.23
C ILE A 109 -5.19 -12.07 0.17
N SER A 110 -5.92 -12.93 -0.55
CA SER A 110 -5.36 -13.78 -1.61
C SER A 110 -6.12 -13.64 -2.93
N ALA A 111 -5.50 -14.06 -4.03
CA ALA A 111 -6.14 -14.09 -5.35
C ALA A 111 -7.15 -15.25 -5.51
N ASP A 112 -7.00 -16.33 -4.74
CA ASP A 112 -7.66 -17.62 -4.99
C ASP A 112 -9.02 -17.80 -4.27
N THR A 113 -9.39 -16.88 -3.39
CA THR A 113 -10.57 -16.98 -2.53
C THR A 113 -11.62 -15.91 -2.83
N PRO A 114 -12.90 -16.12 -2.46
CA PRO A 114 -13.84 -15.00 -2.38
C PRO A 114 -13.30 -13.88 -1.45
N PRO A 115 -13.87 -12.67 -1.50
CA PRO A 115 -13.46 -11.58 -0.63
C PRO A 115 -13.43 -12.00 0.84
N GLU A 116 -12.34 -11.66 1.51
CA GLU A 116 -12.05 -12.02 2.88
C GLU A 116 -12.97 -11.27 3.85
N ASN A 117 -13.17 -11.84 5.05
CA ASN A 117 -13.88 -11.13 6.10
C ASN A 117 -12.94 -10.13 6.78
N ALA A 118 -13.37 -8.88 6.92
CA ALA A 118 -12.58 -7.84 7.59
C ALA A 118 -12.15 -8.21 9.02
N ASN A 119 -12.96 -8.99 9.77
CA ASN A 119 -12.57 -9.43 11.11
C ASN A 119 -11.41 -10.43 11.08
N ASP A 120 -11.38 -11.29 10.06
CA ASP A 120 -10.30 -12.29 9.92
C ASP A 120 -9.01 -11.62 9.51
N ILE A 121 -9.07 -10.65 8.58
CA ILE A 121 -7.96 -9.76 8.25
C ILE A 121 -7.46 -9.03 9.50
N ALA A 122 -8.36 -8.44 10.30
CA ALA A 122 -7.98 -7.73 11.51
C ALA A 122 -7.22 -8.64 12.49
N ARG A 123 -7.66 -9.90 12.66
CA ARG A 123 -6.98 -10.89 13.51
C ARG A 123 -5.59 -11.23 12.98
N GLU A 124 -5.47 -11.45 11.67
CA GLU A 124 -4.19 -11.77 11.04
C GLU A 124 -3.19 -10.61 11.17
N VAL A 125 -3.62 -9.40 10.82
CA VAL A 125 -2.81 -8.18 10.94
C VAL A 125 -2.39 -7.95 12.39
N LEU A 126 -3.28 -8.17 13.37
CA LEU A 126 -2.94 -8.08 14.79
C LEU A 126 -1.96 -9.16 15.24
N ALA A 127 -2.10 -10.40 14.75
CA ALA A 127 -1.16 -11.47 15.06
C ALA A 127 0.26 -11.12 14.57
N ALA A 128 0.38 -10.63 13.34
CA ALA A 128 1.64 -10.16 12.78
C ALA A 128 2.20 -8.95 13.55
N ALA A 129 1.35 -7.98 13.90
CA ALA A 129 1.72 -6.80 14.67
C ALA A 129 2.16 -7.12 16.12
N ARG A 130 1.80 -8.28 16.67
CA ARG A 130 2.30 -8.76 17.97
C ARG A 130 3.61 -9.54 17.84
N GLY A 131 3.80 -10.23 16.71
CA GLY A 131 5.04 -10.96 16.40
C GLY A 131 6.18 -10.05 15.93
N SER A 132 5.89 -8.79 15.61
CA SER A 132 6.85 -7.80 15.10
C SER A 132 6.51 -6.41 15.60
N ARG A 133 7.30 -5.39 15.23
CA ARG A 133 6.96 -3.99 15.50
C ARG A 133 5.90 -3.52 14.51
N ALA A 134 4.68 -3.27 14.97
CA ALA A 134 3.56 -2.80 14.12
C ALA A 134 3.91 -1.60 13.23
N SER A 135 4.72 -0.65 13.72
CA SER A 135 5.16 0.51 12.95
C SER A 135 6.16 0.20 11.84
N ALA A 136 6.64 -1.04 11.75
CA ALA A 136 7.57 -1.51 10.73
C ALA A 136 6.88 -2.42 9.68
N LEU A 137 5.58 -2.68 9.81
CA LEU A 137 4.82 -3.53 8.90
C LEU A 137 4.02 -2.71 7.89
N TRP A 138 4.00 -3.18 6.66
CA TRP A 138 2.99 -2.83 5.65
C TRP A 138 1.88 -3.87 5.65
N VAL A 139 0.65 -3.45 5.38
CA VAL A 139 -0.45 -4.36 5.03
C VAL A 139 -0.65 -4.26 3.53
N ALA A 140 -0.28 -5.31 2.81
CA ALA A 140 -0.15 -5.28 1.36
C ALA A 140 -1.17 -6.19 0.67
N ALA A 141 -1.76 -5.69 -0.41
CA ALA A 141 -2.42 -6.55 -1.38
C ALA A 141 -1.37 -7.21 -2.29
N PRO A 142 -1.54 -8.51 -2.63
CA PRO A 142 -0.68 -9.19 -3.58
C PRO A 142 -1.01 -8.76 -5.02
N ASP A 143 -0.44 -9.44 -6.01
CA ASP A 143 -0.91 -9.34 -7.39
C ASP A 143 -2.34 -9.89 -7.50
N LEU A 144 -3.24 -9.05 -8.00
CA LEU A 144 -4.65 -9.32 -8.22
C LEU A 144 -5.04 -9.09 -9.69
N SER A 145 -4.08 -8.98 -10.60
CA SER A 145 -4.31 -8.67 -12.03
C SER A 145 -5.27 -9.63 -12.73
N GLU A 146 -5.29 -10.90 -12.32
CA GLU A 146 -6.16 -11.96 -12.86
C GLU A 146 -7.52 -12.09 -12.13
N VAL A 147 -7.78 -11.25 -11.12
CA VAL A 147 -9.01 -11.27 -10.33
C VAL A 147 -10.04 -10.30 -10.95
N PRO A 148 -11.34 -10.65 -11.04
CA PRO A 148 -12.35 -9.71 -11.53
C PRO A 148 -12.37 -8.40 -10.73
N GLU A 149 -12.52 -7.25 -11.40
CA GLU A 149 -12.41 -5.92 -10.76
C GLU A 149 -13.38 -5.70 -9.59
N ASP A 150 -14.60 -6.22 -9.69
CA ASP A 150 -15.61 -6.13 -8.63
C ASP A 150 -15.21 -6.95 -7.40
N VAL A 151 -14.54 -8.09 -7.62
CA VAL A 151 -13.97 -8.92 -6.56
C VAL A 151 -12.75 -8.23 -5.94
N VAL A 152 -11.91 -7.59 -6.76
CA VAL A 152 -10.76 -6.80 -6.27
C VAL A 152 -11.23 -5.64 -5.36
N ASP A 153 -12.24 -4.88 -5.76
CA ASP A 153 -12.80 -3.82 -4.91
C ASP A 153 -13.23 -4.37 -3.55
N ALA A 154 -13.99 -5.47 -3.53
CA ALA A 154 -14.47 -6.08 -2.29
C ALA A 154 -13.33 -6.61 -1.40
N LYS A 155 -12.28 -7.18 -2.01
CA LYS A 155 -11.07 -7.63 -1.29
C LYS A 155 -10.31 -6.47 -0.66
N LEU A 156 -10.10 -5.40 -1.42
CA LEU A 156 -9.40 -4.21 -0.95
C LEU A 156 -10.21 -3.46 0.12
N GLU A 157 -11.54 -3.41 -0.02
CA GLU A 157 -12.43 -2.88 1.01
C GLU A 157 -12.28 -3.66 2.32
N ALA A 158 -12.33 -4.99 2.26
CA ALA A 158 -12.13 -5.83 3.42
C ALA A 158 -10.74 -5.62 4.06
N MET A 159 -9.69 -5.52 3.23
CA MET A 159 -8.31 -5.26 3.69
C MET A 159 -8.21 -3.94 4.45
N CYS A 160 -8.73 -2.85 3.86
CA CYS A 160 -8.71 -1.53 4.47
C CYS A 160 -9.50 -1.51 5.79
N GLU A 161 -10.70 -2.09 5.81
CA GLU A 161 -11.54 -2.13 7.00
C GLU A 161 -10.91 -2.98 8.11
N GLY A 162 -10.42 -4.18 7.77
CA GLY A 162 -9.75 -5.05 8.74
C GLY A 162 -8.49 -4.41 9.33
N THR A 163 -7.72 -3.70 8.50
CA THR A 163 -6.55 -2.95 8.96
C THR A 163 -6.94 -1.78 9.87
N ARG A 164 -8.02 -1.06 9.53
CA ARG A 164 -8.56 0.02 10.37
C ARG A 164 -8.99 -0.50 11.74
N MET A 165 -9.66 -1.64 11.79
CA MET A 165 -10.04 -2.32 13.04
C MET A 165 -8.81 -2.72 13.87
N ALA A 166 -7.78 -3.27 13.23
CA ALA A 166 -6.52 -3.63 13.90
C ALA A 166 -5.83 -2.40 14.53
N ARG A 167 -5.79 -1.27 13.80
CA ARG A 167 -5.25 0.01 14.31
C ARG A 167 -6.00 0.49 15.55
N LEU A 168 -7.34 0.47 15.51
CA LEU A 168 -8.17 0.87 16.66
C LEU A 168 -7.91 0.00 17.89
N TRP A 169 -7.75 -1.30 17.68
CA TRP A 169 -7.46 -2.24 18.77
C TRP A 169 -6.07 -2.00 19.37
N LEU A 170 -5.05 -1.79 18.54
CA LEU A 170 -3.70 -1.44 19.01
C LEU A 170 -3.70 -0.13 19.80
N SER A 171 -4.43 0.87 19.31
CA SER A 171 -4.57 2.15 20.02
C SER A 171 -5.24 1.96 21.39
N LYS A 172 -6.27 1.11 21.47
CA LYS A 172 -6.92 0.78 22.75
C LYS A 172 -5.94 0.14 23.73
N GLN A 173 -5.15 -0.85 23.29
CA GLN A 173 -4.17 -1.51 24.16
C GLN A 173 -3.09 -0.58 24.70
N GLN A 174 -2.70 0.44 23.93
CA GLN A 174 -1.71 1.42 24.38
C GLN A 174 -2.27 2.35 25.45
N SER A 175 -3.56 2.68 25.37
CA SER A 175 -4.25 3.54 26.35
C SER A 175 -4.65 2.79 27.61
N ASP A 176 -5.08 1.53 27.46
CA ASP A 176 -5.56 0.66 28.55
C ASP A 176 -4.78 -0.67 28.54
N PRO A 177 -3.53 -0.70 29.06
CA PRO A 177 -2.82 -1.95 29.27
C PRO A 177 -3.48 -2.71 30.42
N ASP A 178 -4.07 -3.88 30.11
CA ASP A 178 -4.60 -4.82 31.11
C ASP A 178 -3.55 -5.26 32.14
#